data_AF-A0A7C4EA21-F1
#
_entry.id   AF-A0A7C4EA21-F1
#
_cell.length_a   1.000
_cell.length_b   1.000
_cell.length_c   1.000
_cell.angle_alpha   90.00
_cell.angle_beta   90.00
_cell.angle_gamma   90.00
#
_symmetry.space_group_name_H-M   'P 1'
#
loop_
_entity.id
_entity.type
_entity.pdbx_description
1 polymer ?
#
loop_
_entity_poly.entity_id
_entity_poly.type
_entity_poly.pdbx_seq_one_letter_code
_entity_poly.pdbx_strand_id
1 'polypeptide(L)'
;MIDPGYCQTFAAYNAWMNEKLYACAAQLSDEERKRDRGAFFRSLHSTLNHLLWGDRLWLGRFNGRKYEVGAIGVDLYDDFDHLRLARVEMDADITAWALQVTREQLAGDL
;
A
#
# COMPACT_ATOMS: atom_id res chain seq x y z
N MET A 1 23.20 -0.01 3.39
CA MET A 1 23.06 -1.26 2.59
C MET A 1 21.71 -1.83 2.98
N ILE A 2 20.88 -2.21 2.00
CA ILE A 2 19.56 -2.78 2.29
C ILE A 2 19.79 -4.19 2.86
N ASP A 3 19.22 -4.49 4.04
CA ASP A 3 19.29 -5.78 4.71
C ASP A 3 17.91 -6.17 5.26
N PRO A 4 17.72 -7.40 5.80
CA PRO A 4 16.41 -7.79 6.34
C PRO A 4 15.87 -6.87 7.44
N GLY A 5 16.75 -6.34 8.31
CA GLY A 5 16.35 -5.40 9.36
C GLY A 5 15.88 -4.05 8.80
N TYR A 6 16.50 -3.59 7.71
CA TYR A 6 16.01 -2.45 6.94
C TYR A 6 14.60 -2.68 6.41
N CYS A 7 14.34 -3.83 5.76
CA CYS A 7 13.01 -4.17 5.24
C CYS A 7 11.96 -4.22 6.36
N GLN A 8 12.27 -4.84 7.49
CA GLN A 8 11.38 -4.92 8.66
C GLN A 8 11.07 -3.53 9.24
N THR A 9 12.10 -2.68 9.37
CA THR A 9 11.94 -1.31 9.87
C THR A 9 11.01 -0.50 8.97
N PHE A 10 11.22 -0.57 7.65
CA PHE A 10 10.40 0.18 6.71
C PHE A 10 8.99 -0.40 6.56
N ALA A 11 8.79 -1.71 6.69
CA ALA A 11 7.44 -2.31 6.75
C ALA A 11 6.65 -1.82 7.97
N ALA A 12 7.28 -1.82 9.15
CA ALA A 12 6.66 -1.31 10.37
C ALA A 12 6.35 0.19 10.28
N TYR A 13 7.29 0.98 9.74
CA TYR A 13 7.08 2.41 9.48
C TYR A 13 5.93 2.65 8.50
N ASN A 14 5.86 1.89 7.40
CA ASN A 14 4.81 2.03 6.40
C ASN A 14 3.43 1.77 6.99
N ALA A 15 3.27 0.68 7.77
CA ALA A 15 2.02 0.38 8.46
C ALA A 15 1.60 1.51 9.41
N TRP A 16 2.55 2.02 10.21
CA TRP A 16 2.29 3.13 11.14
C TRP A 16 1.89 4.43 10.43
N MET A 17 2.56 4.77 9.33
CA MET A 17 2.23 5.96 8.55
C MET A 17 0.91 5.81 7.82
N ASN A 18 0.61 4.64 7.26
CA ASN A 18 -0.68 4.36 6.64
C ASN A 18 -1.82 4.49 7.65
N GLU A 19 -1.69 3.94 8.86
CA GLU A 19 -2.67 4.12 9.92
C GLU A 19 -2.98 5.62 10.16
N LYS A 20 -1.94 6.44 10.31
CA LYS A 20 -2.08 7.88 10.51
C LYS A 20 -2.73 8.59 9.32
N LEU A 21 -2.27 8.28 8.10
CA LEU A 21 -2.78 8.90 6.89
C LEU A 21 -4.26 8.58 6.68
N TYR A 22 -4.66 7.32 6.88
CA TYR A 22 -6.05 6.92 6.78
C TYR A 22 -6.91 7.50 7.91
N ALA A 23 -6.38 7.64 9.13
CA ALA A 23 -7.07 8.33 10.22
C ALA A 23 -7.30 9.83 9.92
N CYS A 24 -6.34 10.50 9.29
CA CYS A 24 -6.51 11.88 8.82
C CYS A 24 -7.54 11.95 7.68
N ALA A 25 -7.45 11.03 6.70
CA ALA A 25 -8.37 10.99 5.57
C ALA A 25 -9.83 10.69 5.99
N ALA A 26 -10.03 9.93 7.08
CA ALA A 26 -11.34 9.64 7.65
C ALA A 26 -12.05 10.86 8.24
N GLN A 27 -11.33 11.96 8.50
CA GLN A 27 -11.92 13.22 8.99
C GLN A 27 -12.59 14.03 7.86
N LEU A 28 -12.33 13.67 6.61
CA LEU A 28 -12.92 14.31 5.43
C LEU A 28 -14.19 13.57 5.01
N SER A 29 -15.17 14.32 4.52
CA SER A 29 -16.33 13.73 3.83
C SER A 29 -15.88 12.97 2.57
N ASP A 30 -16.73 12.06 2.08
CA ASP A 30 -16.42 11.30 0.86
C ASP A 30 -16.18 12.23 -0.34
N GLU A 31 -17.05 13.24 -0.49
CA GLU A 31 -16.93 14.29 -1.50
C GLU A 31 -15.59 15.04 -1.42
N GLU A 32 -15.12 15.38 -0.21
CA GLU A 32 -13.84 16.07 -0.05
C GLU A 32 -12.65 15.17 -0.35
N ARG A 33 -12.72 13.88 0.02
CA ARG A 33 -11.69 12.88 -0.26
C ARG A 33 -11.54 12.62 -1.76
N LYS A 34 -12.67 12.59 -2.49
CA LYS A 34 -12.74 12.31 -3.93
C LYS A 34 -12.61 13.56 -4.81
N ARG A 35 -12.70 14.77 -4.24
CA ARG A 35 -12.54 16.02 -4.98
C ARG A 35 -11.18 16.07 -5.68
N ASP A 36 -11.19 16.45 -6.96
CA ASP A 36 -9.98 16.73 -7.71
C ASP A 36 -9.26 17.96 -7.10
N ARG A 37 -7.99 17.78 -6.74
CA ARG A 37 -7.10 18.79 -6.17
C ARG A 37 -5.86 19.02 -7.05
N GLY A 38 -5.85 18.52 -8.28
CA GLY A 38 -4.71 18.65 -9.20
C GLY A 38 -3.51 17.76 -8.85
N ALA A 39 -3.69 16.76 -7.99
CA ALA A 39 -2.67 15.73 -7.77
C ALA A 39 -2.51 14.86 -9.02
N PHE A 40 -1.43 14.07 -9.12
CA PHE A 40 -1.22 13.18 -10.27
C PHE A 40 -2.39 12.20 -10.48
N PHE A 41 -2.92 11.63 -9.39
CA PHE A 41 -4.14 10.80 -9.40
C PHE A 41 -5.41 11.61 -9.13
N ARG A 42 -5.38 12.93 -9.35
CA ARG A 42 -6.46 13.90 -9.13
C ARG A 42 -6.85 14.13 -7.68
N SER A 43 -7.22 13.08 -6.95
CA SER A 43 -7.77 13.15 -5.58
C SER A 43 -6.92 12.43 -4.53
N LEU A 44 -7.21 12.68 -3.25
CA LEU A 44 -6.62 11.90 -2.15
C LEU A 44 -7.09 10.44 -2.23
N HIS A 45 -8.38 10.21 -2.46
CA HIS A 45 -8.97 8.88 -2.55
C HIS A 45 -8.31 8.01 -3.63
N SER A 46 -8.12 8.57 -4.82
CA SER A 46 -7.48 7.87 -5.94
C SER A 46 -5.98 7.69 -5.74
N THR A 47 -5.33 8.62 -5.03
CA THR A 47 -3.92 8.45 -4.63
C THR A 47 -3.76 7.26 -3.66
N LEU A 48 -4.63 7.16 -2.65
CA LEU A 48 -4.62 6.04 -1.69
C LEU A 48 -4.90 4.69 -2.37
N ASN A 49 -5.85 4.67 -3.31
CA ASN A 49 -6.11 3.50 -4.16
C ASN A 49 -4.88 3.09 -4.98
N HIS A 50 -4.19 4.05 -5.59
CA HIS A 50 -3.01 3.77 -6.39
C HIS A 50 -1.87 3.18 -5.56
N LEU A 51 -1.64 3.69 -4.34
CA LEU A 51 -0.63 3.14 -3.44
C LEU A 51 -0.94 1.69 -3.08
N LEU A 52 -2.20 1.36 -2.77
CA LEU A 52 -2.62 -0.02 -2.50
C LEU A 52 -2.45 -0.91 -3.75
N TRP A 53 -2.80 -0.40 -4.94
CA TRP A 53 -2.61 -1.11 -6.20
C TRP A 53 -1.12 -1.46 -6.44
N GLY A 54 -0.22 -0.50 -6.20
CA GLY A 54 1.22 -0.70 -6.34
C GLY A 54 1.75 -1.76 -5.39
N ASP A 55 1.33 -1.71 -4.13
CA ASP A 55 1.72 -2.69 -3.11
C ASP A 55 1.26 -4.11 -3.46
N ARG A 56 0.01 -4.27 -3.91
CA ARG A 56 -0.51 -5.56 -4.37
C ARG A 56 0.27 -6.13 -5.55
N LEU A 57 0.57 -5.28 -6.54
CA LEU A 57 1.32 -5.69 -7.73
C LEU A 57 2.74 -6.16 -7.37
N TRP A 58 3.46 -5.36 -6.57
CA TRP A 58 4.85 -5.66 -6.24
C TRP A 58 4.96 -6.81 -5.25
N LEU A 59 4.17 -6.83 -4.18
CA LEU A 59 4.25 -7.91 -3.20
C LEU A 59 3.88 -9.26 -3.83
N GLY A 60 2.88 -9.29 -4.72
CA GLY A 60 2.53 -10.50 -5.47
C GLY A 60 3.67 -11.04 -6.33
N ARG A 61 4.52 -10.16 -6.88
CA ARG A 61 5.74 -10.58 -7.60
C ARG A 61 6.81 -11.12 -6.65
N PHE A 62 6.94 -10.55 -5.46
CA PHE A 62 7.96 -10.96 -4.49
C PHE A 62 7.64 -12.29 -3.78
N ASN A 63 6.37 -12.57 -3.52
CA ASN A 63 5.95 -13.74 -2.74
C ASN A 63 5.16 -14.78 -3.55
N GLY A 64 4.87 -14.53 -4.83
CA GLY A 64 4.10 -15.42 -5.70
C GLY A 64 2.60 -15.54 -5.35
N ARG A 65 2.10 -14.81 -4.35
CA ARG A 65 0.67 -14.76 -4.03
C ARG A 65 -0.06 -13.92 -5.08
N LYS A 66 -1.28 -14.34 -5.41
CA LYS A 66 -2.15 -13.57 -6.30
C LYS A 66 -2.94 -12.55 -5.49
N TYR A 67 -2.76 -11.29 -5.84
CA TYR A 67 -3.60 -10.19 -5.38
C TYR A 67 -4.46 -9.72 -6.53
N GLU A 68 -5.72 -9.37 -6.25
CA GLU A 68 -6.57 -8.75 -7.26
C GLU A 68 -6.07 -7.34 -7.58
N VAL A 69 -5.61 -7.18 -8.81
CA VAL A 69 -5.12 -5.92 -9.37
C VAL A 69 -5.89 -5.64 -10.67
N GLY A 70 -6.55 -4.48 -10.72
CA GLY A 70 -7.15 -3.95 -11.95
C GLY A 70 -6.11 -3.30 -12.86
N ALA A 71 -6.59 -2.61 -13.89
CA ALA A 71 -5.73 -1.76 -14.72
C ALA A 71 -5.11 -0.61 -13.89
N ILE A 72 -3.87 -0.22 -14.23
CA ILE A 72 -3.23 0.92 -13.60
C ILE A 72 -4.06 2.19 -13.78
N GLY A 73 -4.20 2.97 -12.70
CA GLY A 73 -4.97 4.23 -12.71
C GLY A 73 -6.48 4.05 -12.58
N VAL A 74 -6.96 2.83 -12.41
CA VAL A 74 -8.35 2.54 -12.00
C VAL A 74 -8.37 2.29 -10.50
N ASP A 75 -9.26 2.99 -9.79
CA ASP A 75 -9.43 2.82 -8.35
C ASP A 75 -9.94 1.40 -8.04
N LEU A 76 -9.33 0.76 -7.03
CA LEU A 76 -9.69 -0.59 -6.59
C LEU A 76 -10.99 -0.59 -5.79
N TYR A 77 -11.19 0.46 -4.99
CA TYR A 77 -12.32 0.61 -4.08
C TYR A 77 -12.90 2.02 -4.19
N ASP A 78 -14.18 2.11 -4.52
CA ASP A 78 -14.93 3.37 -4.47
C ASP A 78 -15.30 3.74 -3.02
N ASP A 79 -15.64 2.74 -2.20
CA ASP A 79 -15.90 2.92 -0.78
C ASP A 79 -14.61 3.02 0.04
N PHE A 80 -14.54 4.02 0.92
CA PHE A 80 -13.31 4.31 1.68
C PHE A 80 -13.08 3.37 2.85
N ASP A 81 -14.13 2.83 3.48
CA ASP A 81 -13.95 1.87 4.55
C ASP A 81 -13.42 0.53 4.00
N HIS A 82 -13.89 0.11 2.83
CA HIS A 82 -13.30 -1.02 2.10
C HIS A 82 -11.84 -0.77 1.71
N LEU A 83 -11.52 0.42 1.20
CA LEU A 83 -10.13 0.80 0.89
C LEU A 83 -9.24 0.73 2.14
N ARG A 84 -9.73 1.28 3.25
CA ARG A 84 -9.02 1.31 4.54
C ARG A 84 -8.80 -0.10 5.10
N LEU A 85 -9.80 -0.95 5.06
CA LEU A 85 -9.66 -2.34 5.47
C LEU A 85 -8.61 -3.07 4.62
N ALA A 86 -8.71 -2.94 3.29
CA ALA A 86 -7.77 -3.55 2.36
C ALA A 86 -6.33 -3.04 2.56
N ARG A 87 -6.16 -1.76 2.96
CA ARG A 87 -4.85 -1.22 3.35
C ARG A 87 -4.28 -1.93 4.59
N VAL A 88 -5.08 -2.08 5.64
CA VAL A 88 -4.65 -2.74 6.88
C VAL A 88 -4.22 -4.19 6.60
N GLU A 89 -5.00 -4.92 5.80
CA GLU A 89 -4.66 -6.28 5.35
C GLU A 89 -3.34 -6.30 4.56
N MET A 90 -3.16 -5.35 3.64
CA MET A 90 -1.96 -5.24 2.83
C MET A 90 -0.71 -4.91 3.68
N ASP A 91 -0.85 -4.04 4.68
CA ASP A 91 0.24 -3.72 5.62
C ASP A 91 0.66 -4.94 6.46
N ALA A 92 -0.31 -5.75 6.87
CA ALA A 92 -0.04 -7.01 7.55
C ALA A 92 0.70 -8.00 6.64
N ASP A 93 0.28 -8.12 5.38
CA ASP A 93 0.95 -8.97 4.38
C ASP A 93 2.39 -8.53 4.07
N ILE A 94 2.63 -7.21 3.93
CA ILE A 94 3.97 -6.65 3.73
C ILE A 94 4.85 -6.91 4.96
N THR A 95 4.30 -6.72 6.16
CA THR A 95 5.02 -6.98 7.42
C THR A 95 5.39 -8.46 7.53
N ALA A 96 4.46 -9.36 7.23
CA ALA A 96 4.71 -10.80 7.24
C ALA A 96 5.79 -11.20 6.22
N TRP A 97 5.75 -10.63 5.01
CA TRP A 97 6.79 -10.85 4.00
C TRP A 97 8.15 -10.34 4.46
N ALA A 98 8.23 -9.12 5.00
CA ALA A 98 9.49 -8.52 5.46
C ALA A 98 10.19 -9.33 6.56
N LEU A 99 9.42 -10.05 7.40
CA LEU A 99 9.97 -10.97 8.41
C LEU A 99 10.60 -12.24 7.81
N GLN A 100 10.23 -12.60 6.57
CA GLN A 100 10.74 -13.79 5.88
C GLN A 100 11.86 -13.48 4.89
N VAL A 101 12.13 -12.19 4.61
CA VAL A 101 13.18 -11.78 3.66
C VAL A 101 14.55 -12.17 4.20
N THR A 102 15.34 -12.85 3.37
CA THR A 102 16.72 -13.23 3.70
C THR A 102 17.74 -12.32 3.02
N ARG A 103 18.99 -12.34 3.51
CA ARG A 103 20.08 -11.56 2.91
C ARG A 103 20.40 -12.03 1.49
N GLU A 104 20.28 -13.33 1.23
CA GLU A 104 20.54 -13.94 -0.07
C GLU A 104 19.53 -13.45 -1.12
N GLN A 105 18.25 -13.35 -0.75
CA GLN A 105 17.20 -12.80 -1.62
C GLN A 105 17.47 -11.34 -1.99
N LEU A 106 17.99 -10.55 -1.05
CA LEU A 106 18.33 -9.14 -1.27
C LEU A 106 19.63 -8.93 -2.05
N ALA A 107 20.50 -9.94 -2.12
CA ALA A 107 21.78 -9.89 -2.83
C ALA A 107 21.69 -10.36 -4.29
N GLY A 108 20.54 -10.86 -4.73
CA GLY A 108 20.31 -11.30 -6.10
C GLY A 108 20.11 -10.15 -7.09
N ASP A 109 20.16 -10.49 -8.38
CA ASP A 109 19.80 -9.58 -9.47
C ASP A 109 18.26 -9.48 -9.62
N LEU A 110 17.78 -8.32 -10.11
CA LEU A 110 16.36 -8.04 -10.36
C LEU A 110 15.82 -8.69 -11.64
#